data_AF-A0A536VV53-F1
#
_entry.id   AF-A0A536VV53-F1
#
_cell.length_a   1.000
_cell.length_b   1.000
_cell.length_c   1.000
_cell.angle_alpha   90.00
_cell.angle_beta   90.00
_cell.angle_gamma   90.00
#
_symmetry.space_group_name_H-M   'P 1'
#
loop_
_entity.id
_entity.type
_entity.pdbx_description
1 polymer ?
#
loop_
_entity_poly.entity_id
_entity_poly.type
_entity_poly.pdbx_seq_one_letter_code
_entity_poly.pdbx_strand_id
1 'polypeptide(L)'
;MVEHLQHHGACFFDEIVEATGMLRTQVEDALAELVVLGLVHSDSFAGLRALLTPSDRRKPLTKGKRRRRTALFGIEDAGRWALVRRPAPRLAATGALYEPEHEIVEHIADTLLRRYGVVFWRLLEREAAWLPPWRELLRVLRRLEARGEIRGGRFVAGITGEQFALPEAVGLMREMRRAPPSPAWISLSAADPLNLIGSIMPGPKVPALTNNRVLYRDGVAVAALVAGETQWLQELEPREMREAESALVKRQAGSPLLAYLR
;
A
#
# COMPACT_ATOMS: atom_id res chain seq x y z
N MET A 1 9.61 28.10 -1.33
CA MET A 1 10.13 26.71 -1.19
C MET A 1 10.17 25.95 -2.52
N VAL A 2 9.05 25.73 -3.21
CA VAL A 2 9.03 24.99 -4.50
C VAL A 2 9.98 25.61 -5.53
N GLU A 3 9.93 26.92 -5.74
CA GLU A 3 10.85 27.62 -6.64
C GLU A 3 12.32 27.40 -6.27
N HIS A 4 12.65 27.38 -4.97
CA HIS A 4 14.01 27.13 -4.51
C HIS A 4 14.48 25.72 -4.91
N LEU A 5 13.67 24.69 -4.66
CA LEU A 5 13.94 23.31 -5.06
C LEU A 5 13.96 23.12 -6.60
N GLN A 6 13.17 23.90 -7.34
CA GLN A 6 13.20 23.89 -8.82
C GLN A 6 14.56 24.37 -9.35
N HIS A 7 15.10 25.44 -8.78
CA HIS A 7 16.35 26.04 -9.24
C HIS A 7 17.60 25.33 -8.72
N HIS A 8 17.59 24.85 -7.48
CA HIS A 8 18.77 24.31 -6.80
C HIS A 8 18.79 22.78 -6.70
N GLY A 9 17.68 22.11 -7.01
CA GLY A 9 17.59 20.66 -6.96
C GLY A 9 17.36 20.13 -5.54
N ALA A 10 18.03 19.02 -5.20
CA ALA A 10 17.86 18.34 -3.93
C ALA A 10 18.62 19.07 -2.80
N CYS A 11 17.91 19.53 -1.77
CA CYS A 11 18.46 20.36 -0.69
C CYS A 11 18.15 19.76 0.70
N PHE A 12 19.02 19.95 1.68
CA PHE A 12 18.75 19.61 3.07
C PHE A 12 17.70 20.52 3.69
N PHE A 13 17.03 20.06 4.75
CA PHE A 13 16.00 20.85 5.43
C PHE A 13 16.51 22.21 5.91
N ASP A 14 17.70 22.27 6.51
CA ASP A 14 18.30 23.52 6.98
C ASP A 14 18.62 24.49 5.85
N GLU A 15 19.09 24.00 4.70
CA GLU A 15 19.35 24.81 3.51
C GLU A 15 18.06 25.44 2.98
N ILE A 16 16.94 24.71 3.03
CA ILE A 16 15.63 25.22 2.61
C ILE A 16 15.14 26.29 3.59
N VAL A 17 15.28 26.07 4.90
CA VAL A 17 14.92 27.06 5.93
C VAL A 17 15.72 28.34 5.74
N GLU A 18 17.03 28.23 5.59
CA GLU A 18 17.93 29.37 5.40
C GLU A 18 17.60 30.13 4.10
N ALA A 19 17.45 29.41 2.98
CA ALA A 19 17.22 30.04 1.68
C ALA A 19 15.81 30.65 1.52
N THR A 20 14.81 30.16 2.26
CA THR A 20 13.44 30.68 2.18
C THR A 20 13.11 31.71 3.26
N GLY A 21 13.90 31.79 4.34
CA GLY A 21 13.64 32.67 5.49
C GLY A 21 12.36 32.30 6.26
N MET A 22 11.77 31.14 5.99
CA MET A 22 10.55 30.66 6.67
C MET A 22 10.89 30.07 8.04
N LEU A 23 9.91 30.04 8.95
CA LEU A 23 10.07 29.31 10.21
C LEU A 23 10.19 27.81 9.94
N ARG A 24 10.99 27.09 10.74
CA ARG A 24 11.15 25.62 10.63
C ARG A 24 9.81 24.89 10.57
N THR A 25 8.84 25.27 11.40
CA THR A 25 7.50 24.67 11.41
C THR A 25 6.73 24.91 10.10
N GLN A 26 6.89 26.08 9.48
CA GLN A 26 6.24 26.39 8.20
C GLN A 26 6.87 25.61 7.05
N VAL A 27 8.19 25.42 7.05
CA VAL A 27 8.88 24.57 6.07
C VAL A 27 8.44 23.13 6.24
N GLU A 28 8.33 22.66 7.48
CA GLU A 28 7.84 21.32 7.79
C GLU A 28 6.39 21.10 7.29
N ASP A 29 5.47 22.01 7.59
CA ASP A 29 4.07 21.92 7.15
C ASP A 29 3.97 21.95 5.62
N ALA A 30 4.75 22.82 4.97
CA ALA A 30 4.80 22.89 3.51
C ALA A 30 5.38 21.61 2.89
N LEU A 31 6.41 21.01 3.48
CA LEU A 31 6.93 19.71 3.04
C LEU A 31 5.91 18.60 3.26
N ALA A 32 5.18 18.60 4.38
CA ALA A 32 4.08 17.66 4.63
C ALA A 32 3.04 17.71 3.53
N GLU A 33 2.58 18.90 3.17
CA GLU A 33 1.58 19.10 2.13
C GLU A 33 2.09 18.66 0.76
N LEU A 34 3.30 19.07 0.37
CA LEU A 34 3.88 18.69 -0.92
C LEU A 34 4.16 17.19 -1.04
N VAL A 35 4.54 16.52 0.05
CA VAL A 35 4.71 15.07 0.10
C VAL A 35 3.36 14.38 -0.09
N VAL A 36 2.31 14.83 0.60
CA VAL A 36 0.95 14.29 0.44
C VAL A 36 0.45 14.45 -1.00
N LEU A 37 0.79 15.57 -1.66
CA LEU A 37 0.48 15.81 -3.07
C LEU A 37 1.39 15.06 -4.05
N GLY A 38 2.42 14.36 -3.57
CA GLY A 38 3.39 13.64 -4.40
C GLY A 38 4.20 14.58 -5.31
N LEU A 39 4.51 15.77 -4.81
CA LEU A 39 5.29 16.81 -5.50
C LEU A 39 6.73 16.88 -5.00
N VAL A 40 7.00 16.46 -3.76
CA VAL A 40 8.32 16.41 -3.15
C VAL A 40 8.57 15.02 -2.55
N HIS A 41 9.82 14.55 -2.63
CA HIS A 41 10.28 13.33 -1.96
C HIS A 41 11.58 13.60 -1.18
N SER A 42 11.97 12.66 -0.32
CA SER A 42 13.25 12.68 0.40
C SER A 42 14.07 11.42 0.14
N ASP A 43 15.38 11.51 0.37
CA ASP A 43 16.30 10.37 0.24
C ASP A 43 16.19 9.37 1.41
N SER A 44 15.51 9.74 2.51
CA SER A 44 15.31 8.90 3.69
C SER A 44 13.87 8.88 4.19
N PHE A 45 13.42 7.70 4.65
CA PHE A 45 12.14 7.51 5.33
C PHE A 45 12.12 8.07 6.76
N ALA A 46 13.26 8.48 7.34
CA ALA A 46 13.30 9.09 8.68
C ALA A 46 12.54 10.42 8.71
N GLY A 47 12.78 11.28 7.71
CA GLY A 47 12.08 12.55 7.53
C GLY A 47 10.59 12.42 7.24
N LEU A 48 10.23 11.51 6.33
CA LEU A 48 8.83 11.23 6.02
C LEU A 48 8.06 10.73 7.26
N ARG A 49 8.72 9.92 8.11
CA ARG A 49 8.13 9.45 9.38
C ARG A 49 7.99 10.57 10.40
N ALA A 50 8.89 11.56 10.41
CA ALA A 50 8.72 12.74 11.24
C ALA A 50 7.41 13.45 10.88
N LEU A 51 7.15 13.69 9.58
CA LEU A 51 5.94 14.35 9.07
C LEU A 51 4.61 13.68 9.45
N LEU A 52 4.61 12.40 9.84
CA LEU A 52 3.38 11.69 10.28
C LEU A 52 2.84 12.19 11.62
N THR A 53 3.70 12.75 12.47
CA THR A 53 3.28 13.38 13.73
C THR A 53 3.38 14.88 13.56
N PRO A 54 2.26 15.63 13.63
CA PRO A 54 2.31 17.07 13.45
C PRO A 54 3.17 17.73 14.53
N SER A 55 3.86 18.80 14.14
CA SER A 55 4.90 19.48 14.93
C SER A 55 4.40 19.93 16.31
N ASP A 56 3.14 20.36 16.40
CA ASP A 56 2.43 20.75 17.62
C ASP A 56 2.25 19.61 18.64
N ARG A 57 2.17 18.36 18.17
CA ARG A 57 2.06 17.16 19.00
C ARG A 57 3.40 16.56 19.39
N ARG A 58 4.52 17.07 18.84
CA ARG A 58 5.87 16.66 19.25
C ARG A 58 6.26 17.38 20.53
N LYS A 59 6.05 16.74 21.68
CA LYS A 59 6.47 17.29 22.97
C LYS A 59 8.00 17.41 23.02
N PRO A 60 8.57 18.57 23.41
CA PRO A 60 10.01 18.70 23.61
C PRO A 60 10.46 17.75 24.73
N LEU A 61 11.57 17.05 24.51
CA LEU A 61 12.22 16.19 25.50
C LEU A 61 12.81 17.05 26.63
N THR A 62 11.97 17.50 27.56
CA THR A 62 12.45 18.09 28.81
C THR A 62 12.96 16.99 29.74
N LYS A 63 14.18 17.17 30.25
CA LYS A 63 14.94 16.28 31.16
C LYS A 63 14.06 15.68 32.27
N GLY A 64 13.59 14.45 32.07
CA GLY A 64 12.84 13.70 33.08
C GLY A 64 13.05 12.20 32.87
N LYS A 65 13.70 11.55 33.84
CA LYS A 65 14.04 10.11 33.83
C LYS A 65 12.81 9.23 33.54
N ARG A 66 13.00 8.27 32.61
CA ARG A 66 12.16 7.10 32.28
C ARG A 66 10.81 7.35 31.58
N ARG A 67 10.77 7.16 30.25
CA ARG A 67 9.89 6.19 29.52
C ARG A 67 9.74 6.57 28.03
N ARG A 68 9.84 5.53 27.19
CA ARG A 68 9.39 5.40 25.79
C ARG A 68 10.18 6.17 24.70
N ARG A 69 10.67 5.40 23.73
CA ARG A 69 11.36 5.77 22.48
C ARG A 69 10.42 6.52 21.53
N THR A 70 9.92 7.68 21.92
CA THR A 70 9.13 8.55 21.04
C THR A 70 10.09 9.40 20.20
N ALA A 71 10.12 9.12 18.89
CA ALA A 71 10.74 9.87 17.79
C ALA A 71 12.23 10.26 17.97
N LEU A 72 13.13 9.32 17.66
CA LEU A 72 14.58 9.58 17.53
C LEU A 72 14.96 10.23 16.18
N PHE A 73 14.01 10.68 15.38
CA PHE A 73 14.27 11.16 14.02
C PHE A 73 13.51 12.47 13.78
N GLY A 74 14.27 13.56 13.60
CA GLY A 74 13.75 14.86 13.20
C GLY A 74 13.58 14.92 11.67
N ILE A 75 12.86 15.94 11.18
CA ILE A 75 12.80 16.20 9.73
C ILE A 75 14.18 16.55 9.13
N GLU A 76 15.11 16.95 9.98
CA GLU A 76 16.52 17.21 9.65
C GLU A 76 17.27 15.92 9.26
N ASP A 77 16.82 14.76 9.78
CA ASP A 77 17.37 13.44 9.47
C ASP A 77 16.79 12.84 8.17
N ALA A 78 15.98 13.61 7.43
CA ALA A 78 15.36 13.22 6.16
C ALA A 78 16.35 13.03 5.01
N GLY A 79 17.59 13.49 5.16
CA GLY A 79 18.48 13.70 4.04
C GLY A 79 18.03 14.89 3.19
N ARG A 80 18.14 14.76 1.86
CA ARG A 80 17.78 15.83 0.92
C ARG A 80 16.34 15.69 0.46
N TRP A 81 15.69 16.83 0.31
CA TRP A 81 14.36 16.98 -0.25
C TRP A 81 14.48 17.42 -1.70
N ALA A 82 13.75 16.76 -2.60
CA ALA A 82 13.77 17.06 -4.02
C ALA A 82 12.35 17.04 -4.59
N LEU A 83 12.13 17.85 -5.63
CA LEU A 83 10.88 17.80 -6.37
C LEU A 83 10.78 16.49 -7.15
N VAL A 84 9.59 15.88 -7.11
CA VAL A 84 9.23 14.77 -7.98
C VAL A 84 9.18 15.30 -9.42
N ARG A 85 10.23 15.01 -10.19
CA ARG A 85 10.27 15.34 -11.61
C ARG A 85 9.37 14.38 -12.37
N ARG A 86 8.11 14.75 -12.58
CA ARG A 86 7.28 14.09 -13.59
C ARG A 86 7.75 14.57 -14.96
N PRO A 87 8.23 13.70 -15.86
CA PRO A 87 8.38 14.11 -17.24
C PRO A 87 7.02 14.66 -17.70
N ALA A 88 7.00 15.89 -18.21
CA ALA A 88 5.80 16.43 -18.80
C ALA A 88 5.29 15.43 -19.85
N PRO A 89 3.98 15.14 -19.92
CA PRO A 89 3.45 14.31 -20.99
C PRO A 89 3.82 15.02 -22.29
N ARG A 90 4.79 14.47 -23.02
CA ARG A 90 5.14 14.95 -24.35
C ARG A 90 3.93 14.61 -25.20
N LEU A 91 3.04 15.59 -25.42
CA LEU A 91 2.08 15.53 -26.51
C LEU A 91 2.89 15.27 -27.78
N ALA A 92 2.78 14.04 -28.28
CA ALA A 92 3.63 13.50 -29.33
C ALA A 92 3.43 14.27 -30.65
N ALA A 93 4.22 15.32 -30.84
CA ALA A 93 4.53 15.84 -32.16
C ALA A 93 5.69 15.01 -32.72
N THR A 94 5.39 13.78 -33.17
CA THR A 94 6.10 12.90 -34.12
C THR A 94 5.81 11.45 -33.74
N GLY A 95 5.39 10.64 -34.71
CA GLY A 95 4.84 9.29 -34.53
C GLY A 95 5.85 8.20 -34.13
N ALA A 96 6.70 8.46 -33.13
CA ALA A 96 7.50 7.44 -32.45
C ALA A 96 6.95 7.21 -31.04
N LEU A 97 6.10 6.17 -30.89
CA LEU A 97 5.47 5.73 -29.64
C LEU A 97 6.46 5.00 -28.71
N TYR A 98 7.60 5.60 -28.37
CA TYR A 98 8.63 4.92 -27.56
C TYR A 98 8.90 5.60 -26.20
N GLU A 99 8.49 4.89 -25.13
CA GLU A 99 9.29 4.43 -23.97
C GLU A 99 8.78 4.79 -22.55
N PRO A 100 8.65 6.04 -22.10
CA PRO A 100 8.47 6.30 -20.66
C PRO A 100 7.12 5.82 -20.10
N GLU A 101 6.04 6.01 -20.86
CA GLU A 101 4.70 5.60 -20.42
C GLU A 101 4.55 4.07 -20.40
N HIS A 102 5.19 3.36 -21.33
CA HIS A 102 5.09 1.90 -21.40
C HIS A 102 5.87 1.21 -20.29
N GLU A 103 7.06 1.71 -19.97
CA GLU A 103 7.84 1.26 -18.81
C GLU A 103 7.09 1.51 -17.49
N ILE A 104 6.41 2.67 -17.36
CA ILE A 104 5.57 2.96 -16.19
C ILE A 104 4.40 1.98 -16.10
N VAL A 105 3.67 1.74 -17.20
CA VAL A 105 2.53 0.80 -17.21
C VAL A 105 3.00 -0.63 -16.91
N GLU A 106 4.18 -1.03 -17.43
CA GLU A 106 4.79 -2.33 -17.13
C GLU A 106 5.20 -2.44 -15.66
N HIS A 107 5.81 -1.40 -15.09
CA HIS A 107 6.13 -1.35 -13.67
C HIS A 107 4.87 -1.43 -12.78
N ILE A 108 3.79 -0.76 -13.18
CA ILE A 108 2.48 -0.86 -12.51
C ILE A 108 1.94 -2.29 -12.61
N ALA A 109 1.99 -2.91 -13.79
CA ALA A 109 1.54 -4.28 -13.98
C ALA A 109 2.34 -5.28 -13.12
N ASP A 110 3.66 -5.16 -13.08
CA ASP A 110 4.53 -5.98 -12.21
C ASP A 110 4.20 -5.77 -10.73
N THR A 111 3.99 -4.52 -10.30
CA THR A 111 3.59 -4.19 -8.92
C THR A 111 2.27 -4.84 -8.55
N LEU A 112 1.26 -4.80 -9.43
CA LEU A 112 -0.02 -5.47 -9.20
C LEU A 112 0.12 -6.99 -9.15
N LEU A 113 0.93 -7.57 -10.05
CA LEU A 113 1.21 -9.02 -10.06
C LEU A 113 1.90 -9.47 -8.77
N ARG A 114 2.91 -8.72 -8.29
CA ARG A 114 3.59 -9.03 -7.02
C ARG A 114 2.67 -8.88 -5.81
N ARG A 115 1.78 -7.88 -5.83
CA ARG A 115 0.84 -7.62 -4.73
C ARG A 115 -0.23 -8.71 -4.61
N TYR A 116 -0.80 -9.15 -5.74
CA TYR A 116 -1.97 -10.03 -5.75
C TYR A 116 -1.68 -11.47 -6.18
N GLY A 117 -0.56 -11.72 -6.84
CA GLY A 117 -0.24 -13.00 -7.50
C GLY A 117 -1.05 -13.25 -8.77
N VAL A 118 -2.33 -12.87 -8.78
CA VAL A 118 -3.26 -12.96 -9.92
C VAL A 118 -3.92 -11.60 -10.15
N VAL A 119 -3.96 -11.16 -11.41
CA VAL A 119 -4.50 -9.85 -11.83
C VAL A 119 -5.58 -10.04 -12.89
N PHE A 120 -6.67 -9.28 -12.76
CA PHE A 120 -7.81 -9.22 -13.68
C PHE A 120 -8.51 -7.87 -13.57
N TRP A 121 -9.33 -7.51 -14.56
CA TRP A 121 -9.89 -6.15 -14.70
C TRP A 121 -10.62 -5.64 -13.45
N ARG A 122 -11.47 -6.48 -12.83
CA ARG A 122 -12.28 -6.09 -11.66
C ARG A 122 -11.43 -5.80 -10.42
N LEU A 123 -10.20 -6.30 -10.39
CA LEU A 123 -9.27 -6.02 -9.30
C LEU A 123 -8.87 -4.53 -9.27
N LEU A 124 -8.90 -3.84 -10.42
CA LEU A 124 -8.61 -2.41 -10.48
C LEU A 124 -9.63 -1.53 -9.74
N GLU A 125 -10.85 -2.03 -9.49
CA GLU A 125 -11.84 -1.31 -8.67
C GLU A 125 -11.34 -1.09 -7.22
N ARG A 126 -10.30 -1.83 -6.81
CA ARG A 126 -9.65 -1.69 -5.51
C ARG A 126 -8.48 -0.72 -5.49
N GLU A 127 -7.96 -0.38 -6.66
CA GLU A 127 -6.79 0.47 -6.82
C GLU A 127 -7.17 1.93 -7.03
N ALA A 128 -6.18 2.81 -6.97
CA ALA A 128 -6.43 4.23 -7.14
C ALA A 128 -6.90 4.55 -8.57
N ALA A 129 -7.84 5.49 -8.68
CA ALA A 129 -8.46 5.86 -9.95
C ALA A 129 -7.50 6.46 -10.99
N TRP A 130 -6.28 6.84 -10.58
CA TRP A 130 -5.24 7.36 -11.47
C TRP A 130 -4.43 6.27 -12.16
N LEU A 131 -4.61 5.00 -11.80
CA LEU A 131 -3.93 3.91 -12.50
C LEU A 131 -4.39 3.82 -13.97
N PRO A 132 -3.53 3.34 -14.88
CA PRO A 132 -3.89 3.11 -16.27
C PRO A 132 -5.14 2.21 -16.39
N PRO A 133 -6.02 2.48 -17.36
CA PRO A 133 -7.19 1.65 -17.60
C PRO A 133 -6.79 0.22 -17.96
N TRP A 134 -7.67 -0.76 -17.67
CA TRP A 134 -7.40 -2.18 -17.92
C TRP A 134 -6.90 -2.48 -19.34
N ARG A 135 -7.39 -1.76 -20.35
CA ARG A 135 -7.00 -1.93 -21.75
C ARG A 135 -5.51 -1.67 -22.00
N GLU A 136 -4.88 -0.75 -21.26
CA GLU A 136 -3.45 -0.45 -21.37
C GLU A 136 -2.61 -1.53 -20.68
N LEU A 137 -3.02 -1.91 -19.46
CA LEU A 137 -2.40 -3.02 -18.72
C LEU A 137 -2.48 -4.34 -19.51
N LEU A 138 -3.61 -4.61 -20.17
CA LEU A 138 -3.83 -5.84 -20.95
C LEU A 138 -2.80 -6.02 -22.08
N ARG A 139 -2.40 -4.92 -22.74
CA ARG A 139 -1.36 -4.97 -23.79
C ARG A 139 -0.01 -5.41 -23.22
N VAL A 140 0.34 -4.89 -22.03
CA VAL A 140 1.57 -5.26 -21.35
C VAL A 140 1.50 -6.69 -20.81
N LEU A 141 0.39 -7.08 -20.18
CA LEU A 141 0.19 -8.42 -19.63
C LEU A 141 0.27 -9.51 -20.72
N ARG A 142 -0.35 -9.29 -21.89
CA ARG A 142 -0.21 -10.22 -23.03
C ARG A 142 1.23 -10.29 -23.56
N ARG A 143 1.97 -9.18 -23.55
CA ARG A 143 3.39 -9.16 -23.93
C ARG A 143 4.25 -9.92 -22.91
N LEU A 144 3.99 -9.77 -21.62
CA LEU A 144 4.64 -10.53 -20.55
C LEU A 144 4.32 -12.03 -20.64
N GLU A 145 3.08 -12.37 -21.00
CA GLU A 145 2.67 -13.77 -21.23
C GLU A 145 3.38 -14.35 -22.45
N ALA A 146 3.45 -13.62 -23.57
CA ALA A 146 4.15 -14.05 -24.78
C ALA A 146 5.65 -14.26 -24.54
N ARG A 147 6.25 -13.50 -23.60
CA ARG A 147 7.63 -13.70 -23.12
C ARG A 147 7.77 -14.89 -22.15
N GLY A 148 6.66 -15.46 -21.67
CA GLY A 148 6.64 -16.57 -20.73
C GLY A 148 6.90 -16.18 -19.27
N GLU A 149 6.95 -14.88 -18.97
CA GLU A 149 7.19 -14.33 -17.62
C GLU A 149 5.97 -14.54 -16.72
N ILE A 150 4.77 -14.48 -17.30
CA ILE A 150 3.51 -14.72 -16.61
C ILE A 150 2.65 -15.76 -17.35
N ARG A 151 1.56 -16.18 -16.73
CA ARG A 151 0.62 -17.16 -17.30
C ARG A 151 -0.78 -16.56 -17.41
N GLY A 152 -1.34 -16.55 -18.62
CA GLY A 152 -2.76 -16.28 -18.82
C GLY A 152 -3.60 -17.51 -18.52
N GLY A 153 -4.82 -17.29 -18.05
CA GLY A 153 -5.73 -18.39 -17.75
C GLY A 153 -7.01 -17.99 -17.04
N ARG A 154 -7.59 -18.97 -16.35
CA ARG A 154 -8.76 -18.81 -15.48
C ARG A 154 -8.38 -19.36 -14.11
N PHE A 155 -8.03 -18.46 -13.19
CA PHE A 155 -7.55 -18.79 -11.86
C PHE A 155 -8.63 -18.56 -10.80
N VAL A 156 -9.43 -17.51 -10.98
CA VAL A 156 -10.53 -17.13 -10.09
C VAL A 156 -11.87 -17.47 -10.74
N ALA A 157 -12.67 -18.30 -10.07
CA ALA A 157 -14.01 -18.67 -10.52
C ALA A 157 -14.99 -17.48 -10.40
N GLY A 158 -15.99 -17.43 -11.28
CA GLY A 158 -17.02 -16.37 -11.28
C GLY A 158 -16.57 -15.01 -11.81
N ILE A 159 -15.28 -14.85 -12.15
CA ILE A 159 -14.74 -13.64 -12.77
C ILE A 159 -14.55 -13.85 -14.26
N THR A 160 -15.21 -13.02 -15.07
CA THR A 160 -15.10 -13.05 -16.53
C THR A 160 -13.91 -12.21 -17.02
N GLY A 161 -13.49 -12.48 -18.26
CA GLY A 161 -12.35 -11.80 -18.88
C GLY A 161 -11.01 -12.50 -18.64
N GLU A 162 -9.97 -11.99 -19.29
CA GLU A 162 -8.60 -12.49 -19.15
C GLU A 162 -8.05 -12.28 -17.74
N GLN A 163 -7.34 -13.28 -17.24
CA GLN A 163 -6.67 -13.26 -15.95
C GLN A 163 -5.22 -13.67 -16.16
N PHE A 164 -4.31 -13.03 -15.45
CA PHE A 164 -2.88 -13.28 -15.55
C PHE A 164 -2.31 -13.55 -14.16
N ALA A 165 -1.41 -14.51 -14.06
CA ALA A 165 -0.81 -14.87 -12.78
C ALA A 165 0.71 -15.03 -12.91
N LEU A 166 1.43 -14.71 -11.83
CA LEU A 166 2.83 -15.10 -11.69
C LEU A 166 2.94 -16.64 -11.68
N PRO A 167 3.96 -17.24 -12.33
CA PRO A 167 4.15 -18.69 -12.31
C PRO A 167 4.23 -19.26 -10.89
N GLU A 168 4.89 -18.53 -9.99
CA GLU A 168 5.00 -18.84 -8.55
C GLU A 168 3.63 -18.87 -7.86
N ALA A 169 2.77 -17.88 -8.15
CA ALA A 169 1.41 -17.84 -7.61
C ALA A 169 0.57 -19.04 -8.08
N VAL A 170 0.74 -19.47 -9.33
CA VAL A 170 0.10 -20.69 -9.85
C VAL A 170 0.59 -21.94 -9.09
N GLY A 171 1.88 -22.02 -8.78
CA GLY A 171 2.46 -23.08 -7.94
C GLY A 171 1.83 -23.11 -6.56
N LEU A 172 1.83 -21.97 -5.86
CA LEU A 172 1.26 -21.85 -4.51
C LEU A 172 -0.23 -22.19 -4.47
N MET A 173 -1.02 -21.74 -5.45
CA MET A 173 -2.45 -22.09 -5.53
C MET A 173 -2.67 -23.61 -5.71
N ARG A 174 -1.82 -24.27 -6.51
CA ARG A 174 -1.90 -25.73 -6.71
C ARG A 174 -1.51 -26.50 -5.46
N GLU A 175 -0.51 -26.02 -4.72
CA GLU A 175 -0.11 -26.58 -3.42
C GLU A 175 -1.23 -26.41 -2.40
N MET A 176 -1.80 -25.20 -2.28
CA MET A 176 -2.92 -24.94 -1.37
C MET A 176 -4.13 -25.81 -1.66
N ARG A 177 -4.46 -26.05 -2.94
CA ARG A 177 -5.55 -26.96 -3.32
C ARG A 177 -5.31 -28.42 -2.90
N ARG A 178 -4.05 -28.85 -2.77
CA ARG A 178 -3.67 -30.21 -2.36
C ARG A 178 -3.52 -30.34 -0.83
N ALA A 179 -3.26 -29.23 -0.16
CA ALA A 179 -3.10 -29.21 1.29
C ALA A 179 -4.43 -29.51 1.99
N PRO A 180 -4.40 -30.12 3.19
CA PRO A 180 -5.60 -30.23 4.02
C PRO A 180 -6.08 -28.82 4.45
N PRO A 181 -7.39 -28.65 4.73
CA PRO A 181 -7.94 -27.39 5.23
C PRO A 181 -7.16 -26.89 6.44
N SER A 182 -6.81 -25.61 6.44
CA SER A 182 -6.07 -25.00 7.54
C SER A 182 -7.02 -24.48 8.62
N PRO A 183 -6.91 -24.93 9.88
CA PRO A 183 -7.71 -24.39 10.98
C PRO A 183 -7.22 -23.00 11.45
N ALA A 184 -6.20 -22.42 10.79
CA ALA A 184 -5.57 -21.18 11.22
C ALA A 184 -6.50 -19.97 11.02
N TRP A 185 -6.62 -19.17 12.07
CA TRP A 185 -7.31 -17.89 12.06
C TRP A 185 -6.38 -16.78 11.56
N ILE A 186 -6.74 -16.13 10.45
CA ILE A 186 -5.99 -15.02 9.85
C ILE A 186 -6.79 -13.74 10.02
N SER A 187 -6.30 -12.85 10.88
CA SER A 187 -6.91 -11.55 11.13
C SER A 187 -6.25 -10.49 10.26
N LEU A 188 -6.96 -10.01 9.24
CA LEU A 188 -6.49 -9.02 8.28
C LEU A 188 -7.03 -7.62 8.64
N SER A 189 -6.21 -6.58 8.47
CA SER A 189 -6.70 -5.20 8.52
C SER A 189 -7.65 -4.94 7.36
N ALA A 190 -8.77 -4.27 7.58
CA ALA A 190 -9.68 -3.92 6.49
C ALA A 190 -9.06 -2.87 5.53
N ALA A 191 -8.05 -2.11 5.99
CA ALA A 191 -7.27 -1.21 5.14
C ALA A 191 -6.20 -1.93 4.29
N ASP A 192 -6.00 -3.23 4.50
CA ASP A 192 -5.06 -4.02 3.70
C ASP A 192 -5.60 -4.21 2.26
N PRO A 193 -4.75 -4.13 1.20
CA PRO A 193 -5.18 -4.40 -0.18
C PRO A 193 -5.78 -5.79 -0.40
N LEU A 194 -5.48 -6.77 0.45
CA LEU A 194 -6.06 -8.12 0.43
C LEU A 194 -7.45 -8.20 1.05
N ASN A 195 -8.00 -7.08 1.53
CA ASN A 195 -9.41 -7.00 1.92
C ASN A 195 -10.31 -7.00 0.67
N LEU A 196 -10.64 -8.19 0.18
CA LEU A 196 -11.40 -8.41 -1.05
C LEU A 196 -12.89 -8.73 -0.82
N ILE A 197 -13.34 -8.72 0.44
CA ILE A 197 -14.74 -9.04 0.79
C ILE A 197 -15.72 -7.97 0.30
N GLY A 198 -16.83 -8.43 -0.27
CA GLY A 198 -17.87 -7.55 -0.81
C GLY A 198 -17.48 -6.83 -2.10
N SER A 199 -16.35 -7.20 -2.72
CA SER A 199 -15.99 -6.78 -4.08
C SER A 199 -15.69 -7.98 -4.97
N ILE A 200 -14.67 -8.77 -4.62
CA ILE A 200 -14.22 -9.94 -5.38
C ILE A 200 -14.70 -11.20 -4.69
N MET A 201 -14.57 -11.25 -3.36
CA MET A 201 -15.08 -12.35 -2.53
C MET A 201 -16.50 -12.06 -2.07
N PRO A 202 -17.34 -13.10 -1.90
CA PRO A 202 -18.68 -12.95 -1.38
C PRO A 202 -18.68 -12.41 0.05
N GLY A 203 -19.75 -11.73 0.43
CA GLY A 203 -19.95 -11.17 1.77
C GLY A 203 -20.24 -9.66 1.75
N PRO A 204 -20.53 -9.07 2.93
CA PRO A 204 -20.77 -7.64 3.05
C PRO A 204 -19.47 -6.86 2.85
N LYS A 205 -19.56 -5.69 2.22
CA LYS A 205 -18.42 -4.79 2.03
C LYS A 205 -17.97 -4.23 3.37
N VAL A 206 -16.74 -4.53 3.77
CA VAL A 206 -16.13 -3.99 4.99
C VAL A 206 -15.36 -2.70 4.65
N PRO A 207 -15.67 -1.56 5.30
CA PRO A 207 -14.96 -0.30 5.04
C PRO A 207 -13.46 -0.41 5.32
N ALA A 208 -12.64 0.13 4.41
CA ALA A 208 -11.18 0.03 4.43
C ALA A 208 -10.53 0.99 5.43
N LEU A 209 -10.87 0.83 6.72
CA LEU A 209 -10.34 1.61 7.83
C LEU A 209 -9.35 0.75 8.62
N THR A 210 -8.28 1.36 9.13
CA THR A 210 -7.19 0.67 9.85
C THR A 210 -7.63 -0.03 11.15
N ASN A 211 -8.71 0.46 11.76
CA ASN A 211 -9.29 -0.14 12.97
C ASN A 211 -10.29 -1.25 12.65
N ASN A 212 -10.78 -1.32 11.42
CA ASN A 212 -11.66 -2.40 10.98
C ASN A 212 -10.81 -3.63 10.61
N ARG A 213 -11.37 -4.83 10.76
CA ARG A 213 -10.66 -6.09 10.49
C ARG A 213 -11.58 -7.13 9.87
N VAL A 214 -11.00 -8.07 9.15
CA VAL A 214 -11.70 -9.25 8.62
C VAL A 214 -10.94 -10.51 9.07
N LEU A 215 -11.67 -11.45 9.66
CA LEU A 215 -11.16 -12.73 10.09
C LEU A 215 -11.43 -13.77 9.01
N TYR A 216 -10.38 -14.45 8.57
CA TYR A 216 -10.43 -15.56 7.63
C TYR A 216 -10.09 -16.88 8.31
N ARG A 217 -10.75 -17.94 7.87
CA ARG A 217 -10.37 -19.34 8.13
C ARG A 217 -10.39 -20.08 6.81
N ASP A 218 -9.27 -20.70 6.46
CA ASP A 218 -9.11 -21.43 5.20
C ASP A 218 -9.54 -20.63 3.95
N GLY A 219 -9.22 -19.33 3.92
CA GLY A 219 -9.58 -18.42 2.83
C GLY A 219 -11.03 -17.93 2.84
N VAL A 220 -11.88 -18.40 3.75
CA VAL A 220 -13.27 -17.95 3.87
C VAL A 220 -13.41 -16.91 4.98
N ALA A 221 -14.11 -15.81 4.71
CA ALA A 221 -14.38 -14.80 5.72
C ALA A 221 -15.40 -15.31 6.74
N VAL A 222 -15.06 -15.20 8.03
CA VAL A 222 -15.86 -15.73 9.14
C VAL A 222 -16.46 -14.63 10.00
N ALA A 223 -15.73 -13.53 10.21
CA ALA A 223 -16.19 -12.38 10.97
C ALA A 223 -15.53 -11.09 10.49
N ALA A 224 -16.14 -9.95 10.79
CA ALA A 224 -15.57 -8.63 10.59
C ALA A 224 -15.68 -7.80 11.87
N LEU A 225 -14.65 -7.01 12.18
CA LEU A 225 -14.70 -5.98 13.21
C LEU A 225 -14.93 -4.65 12.50
N VAL A 226 -16.07 -4.01 12.75
CA VAL A 226 -16.44 -2.73 12.12
C VAL A 226 -16.86 -1.76 13.22
N ALA A 227 -16.19 -0.61 13.31
CA ALA A 227 -16.47 0.40 14.33
C ALA A 227 -16.48 -0.13 15.79
N GLY A 228 -15.72 -1.19 16.07
CA GLY A 228 -15.64 -1.82 17.39
C GLY A 228 -16.64 -2.95 17.64
N GLU A 229 -17.55 -3.20 16.69
CA GLU A 229 -18.55 -4.26 16.77
C GLU A 229 -18.16 -5.47 15.91
N THR A 230 -18.35 -6.67 16.44
CA THR A 230 -18.09 -7.93 15.73
C THR A 230 -19.34 -8.33 14.95
N GLN A 231 -19.19 -8.42 13.62
CA GLN A 231 -20.20 -8.91 12.70
C GLN A 231 -19.83 -10.32 12.25
N TRP A 232 -20.66 -11.30 12.59
CA TRP A 232 -20.45 -12.69 12.18
C TRP A 232 -20.97 -12.91 10.76
N LEU A 233 -20.14 -13.54 9.93
CA LEU A 233 -20.43 -13.84 8.53
C LEU A 233 -20.77 -15.32 8.31
N GLN A 234 -20.42 -16.15 9.28
CA GLN A 234 -20.74 -17.56 9.35
C GLN A 234 -21.26 -17.91 10.74
N GLU A 235 -22.14 -18.90 10.81
CA GLU A 235 -22.54 -19.53 12.06
C GLU A 235 -21.39 -20.41 12.56
N LEU A 236 -21.05 -20.26 13.83
CA LEU A 236 -20.00 -21.01 14.52
C LEU A 236 -20.55 -21.59 15.82
N GLU A 237 -19.93 -22.65 16.31
CA GLU A 237 -20.22 -23.16 17.64
C GLU A 237 -19.81 -22.14 18.73
N PRO A 238 -20.50 -22.06 19.88
CA PRO A 238 -20.21 -21.06 20.91
C PRO A 238 -18.77 -21.07 21.44
N ARG A 239 -18.11 -22.23 21.41
CA ARG A 239 -16.68 -22.34 21.77
C ARG A 239 -15.79 -21.72 20.71
N GLU A 240 -16.05 -22.00 19.44
CA GLU A 240 -15.30 -21.45 18.31
C GLU A 240 -15.48 -19.92 18.20
N MET A 241 -16.66 -19.40 18.52
CA MET A 241 -16.91 -17.95 18.53
C MET A 241 -15.93 -17.20 19.43
N ARG A 242 -15.65 -17.71 20.63
CA ARG A 242 -14.72 -17.06 21.58
C ARG A 242 -13.27 -17.07 21.06
N GLU A 243 -12.86 -18.15 20.43
CA GLU A 243 -11.53 -18.27 19.83
C GLU A 243 -11.39 -17.33 18.62
N ALA A 244 -12.41 -17.30 17.76
CA ALA A 244 -12.48 -16.42 16.60
C ALA A 244 -12.49 -14.94 17.00
N GLU A 245 -13.26 -14.55 18.02
CA GLU A 245 -13.29 -13.18 18.54
C GLU A 245 -11.91 -12.77 19.09
N SER A 246 -11.28 -13.66 19.86
CA SER A 246 -9.93 -13.46 20.36
C SER A 246 -8.92 -13.30 19.21
N ALA A 247 -9.06 -14.07 18.12
CA ALA A 247 -8.20 -13.99 16.95
C ALA A 247 -8.45 -12.73 16.11
N LEU A 248 -9.71 -12.30 15.99
CA LEU A 248 -10.11 -11.09 15.26
C LEU A 248 -9.49 -9.84 15.86
N VAL A 249 -9.57 -9.69 17.19
CA VAL A 249 -9.04 -8.53 17.92
C VAL A 249 -7.53 -8.57 18.05
N LYS A 250 -6.93 -9.77 18.12
CA LYS A 250 -5.48 -9.92 18.05
C LYS A 250 -4.99 -9.31 16.74
N ARG A 251 -4.29 -8.18 16.86
CA ARG A 251 -3.34 -7.76 15.83
C ARG A 251 -2.37 -8.93 15.72
N GLN A 252 -2.48 -9.76 14.69
CA GLN A 252 -1.36 -10.61 14.33
C GLN A 252 -0.17 -9.65 14.23
N ALA A 253 0.81 -9.83 15.12
CA ALA A 253 2.05 -9.09 15.07
C ALA A 253 2.81 -9.61 13.86
N GLY A 254 2.38 -9.18 12.68
CA GLY A 254 2.70 -9.79 11.40
C GLY A 254 3.39 -8.79 10.51
N SER A 255 4.59 -8.37 10.90
CA SER A 255 5.66 -8.16 9.93
C SER A 255 6.98 -8.09 10.69
N PRO A 256 8.03 -8.83 10.29
CA PRO A 256 9.39 -8.54 10.73
C PRO A 256 9.78 -7.06 10.51
N LEU A 257 9.13 -6.36 9.59
CA LEU A 257 9.30 -4.93 9.36
C LEU A 257 8.77 -4.07 10.53
N LEU A 258 7.77 -4.52 11.28
CA LEU A 258 7.29 -3.81 12.48
C LEU A 258 8.32 -3.83 13.62
N ALA A 259 9.29 -4.76 13.59
CA ALA A 259 10.41 -4.74 14.53
C ALA A 259 11.37 -3.57 14.26
N TYR A 260 11.46 -3.10 13.01
CA TYR A 260 12.22 -1.90 12.63
C TYR A 260 11.50 -0.58 12.94
N LEU A 261 10.22 -0.65 13.32
CA LEU A 261 9.37 0.49 13.64
C LEU A 261 9.14 0.67 15.17
N ARG A 262 9.87 -0.05 16.04
CA ARG A 262 9.76 0.00 17.51
C ARG A 262 11.02 0.45 18.23
#